data_AF-D1AUU5-F1
#
_entry.id   AF-D1AUU5-F1
#
_cell.length_a   1.000
_cell.length_b   1.000
_cell.length_c   1.000
_cell.angle_alpha   90.00
_cell.angle_beta   90.00
_cell.angle_gamma   90.00
#
_symmetry.space_group_name_H-M   'P 1'
#
loop_
_entity.id
_entity.type
_entity.pdbx_description
1 polymer ?
#
loop_
_entity_poly.entity_id
_entity_poly.type
_entity_poly.pdbx_seq_one_letter_code
_entity_poly.pdbx_strand_id
1 'polypeptide(L)'
;MIILLWLYYSKLYILGSLLVTFFLNKITDKLYLPPLIINMVAVIMLFVIPYNNRTYAMYFNYMPIVVTSVLLNFIIYLFKRCE
;
A
#
# COMPACT_ATOMS: atom_id res chain seq x y z
N MET A 1 5.82 15.54 -9.10
CA MET A 1 7.14 15.42 -8.46
C MET A 1 7.17 14.33 -7.38
N ILE A 2 6.24 14.34 -6.40
CA ILE A 2 6.19 13.35 -5.29
C ILE A 2 6.11 11.87 -5.74
N ILE A 3 5.40 11.56 -6.82
CA ILE A 3 5.28 10.17 -7.31
C ILE A 3 6.63 9.63 -7.82
N LEU A 4 7.44 10.46 -8.49
CA LEU A 4 8.79 10.07 -8.93
C LEU A 4 9.72 9.82 -7.74
N LEU A 5 9.61 10.66 -6.71
CA LEU A 5 10.30 10.49 -5.44
C LEU A 5 9.91 9.18 -4.74
N TRP A 6 8.63 8.80 -4.76
CA TRP A 6 8.18 7.50 -4.24
C TRP A 6 8.73 6.32 -5.04
N LEU A 7 8.82 6.43 -6.36
CA LEU A 7 9.42 5.37 -7.19
C LEU A 7 10.92 5.23 -6.96
N TYR A 8 11.60 6.30 -6.54
CA TYR A 8 13.03 6.28 -6.24
C TYR A 8 13.32 5.75 -4.82
N TYR A 9 12.66 6.29 -3.79
CA TYR A 9 12.93 5.96 -2.38
C TYR A 9 12.10 4.79 -1.84
N SER A 10 10.92 4.55 -2.41
CA SER A 10 9.90 3.65 -1.84
C SER A 10 9.67 2.39 -2.68
N LYS A 11 10.55 2.11 -3.64
CA LYS A 11 10.38 1.05 -4.64
C LYS A 11 10.07 -0.32 -4.02
N LEU A 12 10.81 -0.72 -2.99
CA LEU A 12 10.62 -1.98 -2.29
C LEU A 12 9.30 -2.02 -1.53
N TYR A 13 8.92 -0.92 -0.89
CA TYR A 13 7.67 -0.79 -0.15
C TYR A 13 6.44 -0.87 -1.08
N ILE A 14 6.52 -0.24 -2.24
CA ILE A 14 5.48 -0.32 -3.29
C ILE A 14 5.35 -1.76 -3.78
N LEU A 15 6.46 -2.40 -4.15
CA LEU A 15 6.44 -3.79 -4.63
C LEU A 15 5.89 -4.76 -3.57
N GLY A 16 6.29 -4.59 -2.31
CA GLY A 16 5.76 -5.37 -1.19
C GLY A 16 4.25 -5.16 -1.01
N SER A 17 3.79 -3.91 -1.05
CA SER A 17 2.36 -3.58 -0.96
C SER A 17 1.54 -4.23 -2.08
N LEU A 18 2.03 -4.18 -3.31
CA LEU A 18 1.38 -4.78 -4.47
C LEU A 18 1.29 -6.30 -4.33
N LEU A 19 2.39 -6.97 -3.94
CA LEU A 19 2.40 -8.42 -3.72
C LEU A 19 1.40 -8.82 -2.63
N VAL A 20 1.44 -8.16 -1.47
CA VAL A 20 0.53 -8.47 -0.36
C VAL A 20 -0.92 -8.22 -0.75
N THR A 21 -1.21 -7.11 -1.44
CA THR A 21 -2.56 -6.80 -1.94
C THR A 21 -3.05 -7.88 -2.91
N PHE A 22 -2.18 -8.36 -3.80
CA PHE A 22 -2.49 -9.41 -4.77
C PHE A 22 -2.80 -10.74 -4.07
N PHE A 23 -1.95 -11.18 -3.14
CA PHE A 23 -2.18 -12.41 -2.37
C PHE A 23 -3.46 -12.32 -1.53
N LEU A 24 -3.69 -11.19 -0.86
CA LEU A 24 -4.91 -10.99 -0.09
C LEU A 24 -6.15 -11.07 -0.98
N ASN A 25 -6.16 -10.43 -2.15
CA ASN A 25 -7.25 -10.54 -3.12
C ASN A 25 -7.45 -11.95 -3.70
N LYS A 26 -6.42 -12.79 -3.66
CA LYS A 26 -6.52 -14.21 -4.07
C LYS A 26 -7.16 -15.07 -2.97
N ILE A 27 -6.94 -14.73 -1.70
CA ILE A 27 -7.45 -15.46 -0.55
C ILE A 27 -8.85 -14.97 -0.14
N THR A 28 -9.16 -13.69 -0.38
CA THR A 28 -10.43 -13.07 -0.02
C THR A 28 -11.18 -12.55 -1.24
N ASP A 29 -12.46 -12.88 -1.33
CA ASP A 29 -13.35 -12.31 -2.35
C ASP A 29 -13.75 -10.85 -2.04
N LYS A 30 -13.45 -10.37 -0.83
CA LYS A 30 -13.79 -9.03 -0.35
C LYS A 30 -12.74 -8.00 -0.77
N LEU A 31 -13.00 -7.29 -1.86
CA LEU A 31 -12.11 -6.26 -2.42
C LEU A 31 -11.75 -5.12 -1.43
N TYR A 32 -12.59 -4.81 -0.44
CA TYR A 32 -12.26 -3.78 0.56
C TYR A 32 -11.28 -4.25 1.65
N LEU A 33 -11.06 -5.56 1.80
CA LEU A 33 -10.26 -6.13 2.89
C LEU A 33 -8.75 -5.88 2.73
N PRO A 34 -8.15 -6.10 1.53
CA PRO A 34 -6.71 -5.93 1.34
C PRO A 34 -6.18 -4.51 1.65
N PRO A 35 -6.81 -3.42 1.18
CA PRO A 35 -6.33 -2.07 1.47
C PRO A 35 -6.48 -1.73 2.95
N LEU A 36 -7.52 -2.25 3.61
CA LEU A 36 -7.75 -2.04 5.04
C LEU A 36 -6.65 -2.69 5.89
N ILE A 37 -6.29 -3.94 5.56
CA ILE A 37 -5.22 -4.69 6.23
C ILE A 37 -3.89 -3.98 6.02
N ILE A 38 -3.58 -3.59 4.78
CA ILE A 38 -2.33 -2.92 4.46
C ILE A 38 -2.24 -1.56 5.17
N ASN A 39 -3.33 -0.81 5.20
CA ASN A 39 -3.40 0.44 5.97
C ASN A 39 -3.12 0.20 7.45
N MET A 40 -3.77 -0.80 8.07
CA MET A 40 -3.57 -1.14 9.47
C MET A 40 -2.11 -1.49 9.78
N VAL A 41 -1.49 -2.36 8.98
CA VAL A 41 -0.08 -2.76 9.15
C VAL A 41 0.86 -1.58 8.95
N ALA A 42 0.60 -0.74 7.95
CA ALA A 42 1.42 0.43 7.67
C ALA A 42 1.36 1.47 8.81
N VAL A 43 0.19 1.68 9.41
CA VAL A 43 0.04 2.53 10.61
C VAL A 43 0.82 1.95 11.79
N ILE A 44 0.72 0.65 12.05
CA ILE A 44 1.47 0.00 13.15
C ILE A 44 2.98 0.20 12.96
N MET A 45 3.48 -0.01 11.74
CA MET A 45 4.90 0.20 11.41
C MET A 45 5.38 1.63 11.68
N LEU A 46 4.53 2.65 11.51
CA LEU A 46 4.89 4.04 11.81
C LEU A 46 5.13 4.30 13.31
N PHE A 47 4.47 3.54 14.19
CA PHE A 47 4.68 3.67 15.64
C PHE A 47 5.97 2.99 16.11
N VAL A 48 6.46 2.00 15.37
CA VAL A 48 7.73 1.30 15.66
C VAL A 48 8.95 2.16 15.32
N ILE A 49 8.80 3.13 14.41
CA ILE A 49 9.89 4.00 13.95
C ILE A 49 10.13 5.14 14.97
N PRO A 50 11.41 5.46 15.30
CA PRO A 50 11.74 6.57 16.19
C PRO A 50 11.21 7.92 15.69
N TYR A 51 10.78 8.77 16.63
CA TYR A 51 9.98 9.98 16.38
C TYR A 51 10.62 10.95 15.37
N ASN A 52 11.95 11.10 15.40
CA ASN A 52 12.70 11.99 14.50
C ASN A 52 12.57 11.62 13.02
N ASN A 53 12.30 10.35 12.71
CA ASN A 53 12.16 9.86 11.33
C ASN A 53 10.71 9.61 10.91
N ARG A 54 9.75 9.91 11.78
CA ARG A 54 8.34 9.53 11.58
C ARG A 54 7.69 10.29 10.42
N THR A 55 7.98 11.59 10.27
CA THR A 55 7.47 12.40 9.16
C THR A 55 7.97 11.86 7.81
N TYR A 56 9.27 11.55 7.71
CA TYR A 56 9.84 10.94 6.51
C TYR A 56 9.19 9.58 6.22
N ALA A 57 9.10 8.69 7.21
CA ALA A 57 8.47 7.39 7.05
C ALA A 57 6.98 7.48 6.65
N MET A 58 6.27 8.50 7.12
CA MET A 58 4.88 8.74 6.74
C MET A 58 4.74 9.07 5.25
N TYR A 59 5.56 10.00 4.74
CA TYR A 59 5.48 10.44 3.34
C TYR A 59 6.10 9.48 2.35
N PHE A 60 7.16 8.76 2.74
CA PHE A 60 7.95 7.93 1.84
C PHE A 60 7.75 6.43 2.05
N ASN A 61 7.15 5.97 3.14
CA ASN A 61 6.84 4.55 3.28
C ASN A 61 5.33 4.35 3.32
N TYR A 62 4.65 4.95 4.29
CA TYR A 62 3.21 4.75 4.52
C TYR A 62 2.35 5.20 3.34
N MET A 63 2.48 6.46 2.90
CA MET A 63 1.65 6.99 1.81
C MET A 63 1.77 6.17 0.51
N PRO A 64 2.97 5.86 0.00
CA PRO A 64 3.12 5.02 -1.18
C PRO A 64 2.49 3.63 -1.03
N ILE A 65 2.68 2.98 0.13
CA ILE A 65 2.14 1.63 0.40
C ILE A 65 0.62 1.64 0.32
N VAL A 66 -0.03 2.56 1.05
CA VAL A 66 -1.49 2.61 1.13
C VAL A 66 -2.09 3.01 -0.22
N VAL A 67 -1.55 4.04 -0.86
CA VAL A 67 -2.05 4.52 -2.17
C VAL A 67 -1.93 3.43 -3.22
N THR A 68 -0.80 2.74 -3.30
CA THR A 68 -0.61 1.67 -4.31
C THR A 68 -1.49 0.45 -4.07
N SER A 69 -1.75 0.10 -2.81
CA SER A 69 -2.70 -0.95 -2.47
C SER A 69 -4.13 -0.61 -2.91
N VAL A 70 -4.59 0.62 -2.61
CA VAL A 70 -5.92 1.10 -3.03
C VAL A 70 -6.04 1.10 -4.54
N LEU A 71 -5.01 1.59 -5.26
CA LEU A 71 -4.99 1.61 -6.72
C LEU A 71 -5.05 0.21 -7.32
N LEU A 72 -4.23 -0.73 -6.84
CA LEU A 72 -4.26 -2.10 -7.33
C LEU A 72 -5.62 -2.75 -7.10
N ASN A 73 -6.24 -2.48 -5.95
CA ASN A 73 -7.56 -3.02 -5.68
C ASN A 73 -8.65 -2.41 -6.57
N PHE A 74 -8.56 -1.11 -6.83
CA PHE A 74 -9.43 -0.44 -7.79
C PHE A 74 -9.28 -1.04 -9.19
N ILE A 75 -8.05 -1.32 -9.63
CA ILE A 75 -7.79 -2.00 -10.91
C ILE A 75 -8.44 -3.40 -10.93
N ILE A 76 -8.24 -4.21 -9.88
CA ILE A 76 -8.85 -5.55 -9.77
C ILE A 76 -10.38 -5.45 -9.80
N TYR A 77 -10.96 -4.47 -9.11
CA TYR A 77 -12.40 -4.21 -9.14
C TYR A 77 -12.89 -3.92 -10.57
N LEU A 78 -12.19 -3.05 -11.31
CA LEU A 78 -12.54 -2.75 -12.71
C LEU A 78 -12.46 -4.01 -13.58
N PHE A 79 -11.41 -4.83 -13.44
CA PHE A 79 -11.31 -6.09 -14.18
C PHE A 79 -12.47 -7.04 -13.88
N LYS A 80 -12.80 -7.25 -12.60
CA LYS A 80 -13.93 -8.11 -12.19
C LYS A 80 -15.31 -7.60 -12.65
N ARG A 81 -15.43 -6.32 -12.99
CA ARG A 81 -16.70 -5.72 -13.44
C ARG A 81 -16.83 -5.71 -14.97
N CYS A 82 -15.73 -5.86 -15.69
CA CYS A 82 -15.70 -5.95 -17.15
C CYS A 82 -15.83 -7.40 -17.65
N GLU A 83 -15.54 -8.41 -16.83
CA GLU A 83 -15.98 -9.81 -17.01
C GLU A 83 -17.45 -9.99 -16.62
#